data_AF-A0A951L259-F1
#
_entry.id   AF-A0A951L259-F1
#
_cell.length_a   1.000
_cell.length_b   1.000
_cell.length_c   1.000
_cell.angle_alpha   90.00
_cell.angle_beta   90.00
_cell.angle_gamma   90.00
#
_symmetry.space_group_name_H-M   'P 1'
#
loop_
_entity.id
_entity.type
_entity.pdbx_description
1 polymer ?
#
loop_
_entity_poly.entity_id
_entity_poly.type
_entity_poly.pdbx_seq_one_letter_code
_entity_poly.pdbx_strand_id
1 'polypeptide(L)'
;MTARKSLTELLLSKHLAVLSAFAAIALAASAGPANATIVFGTLLGQTTGCTASGLAGAFTCPNPQNFGTPGDTVQANGFSGAPGVGSTALTLKTQPTFTAGEDGLGENATAGPPCSDPECEIGTPHSVTVVSTGPETITDTIIGSIQAGETFNFFVQTTPGGAFTQLGSTLSNACNTAPGFSVGPNLDECTWVAPPGGRAGIAVEAVTGNETLVEVSTSAEVPEPASLALLGTGLVGLGLLWRRRRKA
;
A
#
# COMPACT_ATOMS: atom_id res chain seq x y z
N MET A 1 37.78 54.40 12.51
CA MET A 1 36.55 54.91 11.86
C MET A 1 35.54 53.77 11.85
N THR A 2 34.73 53.66 12.90
CA THR A 2 33.90 52.48 13.17
C THR A 2 32.52 52.69 12.55
N ALA A 3 32.24 52.00 11.44
CA ALA A 3 30.96 52.12 10.74
C ALA A 3 29.80 51.61 11.63
N ARG A 4 29.02 52.54 12.19
CA ARG A 4 27.73 52.22 12.82
C ARG A 4 26.80 51.74 11.72
N LYS A 5 26.53 50.43 11.69
CA LYS A 5 25.44 49.88 10.87
C LYS A 5 24.15 50.58 11.27
N SER A 6 23.44 51.10 10.27
CA SER A 6 22.13 51.71 10.45
C SER A 6 21.18 50.71 11.12
N LEU A 7 20.37 51.21 12.07
CA LEU A 7 19.42 50.42 12.88
C LEU A 7 18.46 49.62 11.98
N THR A 8 18.16 50.12 10.78
CA THR A 8 17.38 49.46 9.73
C THR A 8 18.04 48.20 9.16
N GLU A 9 19.37 48.17 8.93
CA GLU A 9 20.05 46.95 8.49
C GLU A 9 20.05 45.86 9.58
N LEU A 10 20.12 46.29 10.84
CA LEU A 10 20.10 45.38 11.99
C LEU A 10 18.72 44.72 12.11
N LEU A 11 17.65 45.49 11.96
CA LEU A 11 16.27 45.00 11.99
C LEU A 11 15.97 44.06 10.80
N LEU A 12 16.37 44.45 9.58
CA LEU A 12 16.17 43.63 8.38
C LEU A 12 16.87 42.26 8.49
N SER A 13 18.08 42.23 9.06
CA SER A 13 18.84 40.99 9.25
C SER A 13 18.22 40.02 10.27
N LYS A 14 17.57 40.55 11.31
CA LYS A 14 16.89 39.76 12.34
C LYS A 14 15.58 39.18 11.82
N HIS A 15 14.79 39.96 11.09
CA HIS A 15 13.55 39.46 10.48
C HIS A 15 13.81 38.38 9.44
N LEU A 16 14.86 38.52 8.62
CA LEU A 16 15.22 37.50 7.63
C LEU A 16 15.66 36.17 8.28
N ALA A 17 16.43 36.23 9.37
CA ALA A 17 16.87 35.04 10.11
C ALA A 17 15.71 34.31 10.79
N VAL A 18 14.75 35.07 11.33
CA VAL A 18 13.52 34.54 11.93
C VAL A 18 12.64 33.88 10.85
N LEU A 19 12.44 34.52 9.70
CA LEU A 19 11.70 33.96 8.56
C LEU A 19 12.35 32.67 8.03
N SER A 20 13.67 32.59 7.93
CA SER A 20 14.36 31.35 7.53
C SER A 20 14.23 30.22 8.55
N ALA A 21 14.20 30.55 9.86
CA ALA A 21 13.99 29.55 10.90
C ALA A 21 12.56 28.99 10.87
N PHE A 22 11.55 29.86 10.67
CA PHE A 22 10.16 29.43 10.51
C PHE A 22 9.93 28.61 9.24
N ALA A 23 10.59 28.96 8.12
CA ALA A 23 10.51 28.18 6.88
C ALA A 23 11.12 26.77 7.04
N ALA A 24 12.26 26.63 7.73
CA ALA A 24 12.89 25.33 7.98
C ALA A 24 12.05 24.44 8.91
N ILE A 25 11.40 25.02 9.92
CA ILE A 25 10.49 24.29 10.82
C ILE A 25 9.22 23.85 10.07
N ALA A 26 8.67 24.69 9.19
CA ALA A 26 7.51 24.35 8.37
C ALA A 26 7.81 23.23 7.34
N LEU A 27 9.01 23.20 6.76
CA LEU A 27 9.43 22.10 5.88
C LEU A 27 9.67 20.78 6.64
N ALA A 28 10.25 20.84 7.85
CA ALA A 28 10.48 19.64 8.65
C ALA A 28 9.19 19.04 9.23
N ALA A 29 8.17 19.86 9.49
CA ALA A 29 6.88 19.41 10.01
C ALA A 29 5.90 18.90 8.93
N SER A 30 6.21 19.09 7.64
CA SER A 30 5.31 18.72 6.53
C SER A 30 5.71 17.42 5.80
N ALA A 31 6.86 16.82 6.13
CA ALA A 31 7.29 15.54 5.58
C ALA A 31 6.87 14.38 6.50
N GLY A 32 5.57 14.07 6.52
CA GLY A 32 5.07 12.80 7.06
C GLY A 32 5.08 11.69 6.00
N PRO A 33 5.08 10.41 6.39
CA PRO A 33 4.91 9.32 5.43
C PRO A 33 3.59 9.46 4.70
N ALA A 34 3.63 9.32 3.38
CA ALA A 34 2.44 9.08 2.59
C ALA A 34 1.98 7.65 2.93
N ASN A 35 0.78 7.53 3.48
CA ASN A 35 0.10 6.26 3.70
C ASN A 35 -1.12 6.23 2.79
N ALA A 36 -1.29 5.12 2.08
CA ALA A 36 -2.44 4.89 1.23
C ALA A 36 -3.05 3.53 1.52
N THR A 37 -4.37 3.52 1.67
CA THR A 37 -5.16 2.32 1.87
C THR A 37 -6.00 2.07 0.62
N ILE A 38 -5.82 0.90 0.02
CA ILE A 38 -6.53 0.46 -1.17
C ILE A 38 -7.52 -0.61 -0.72
N VAL A 39 -8.77 -0.20 -0.56
CA VAL A 39 -9.89 -1.13 -0.35
C VAL A 39 -10.39 -1.55 -1.72
N PHE A 40 -10.31 -2.84 -2.03
CA PHE A 40 -10.74 -3.37 -3.32
C PHE A 40 -12.28 -3.34 -3.40
N GLY A 41 -12.79 -2.82 -4.51
CA GLY A 41 -14.23 -2.81 -4.80
C GLY A 41 -15.00 -1.60 -4.25
N THR A 42 -14.35 -0.60 -3.65
CA THR A 42 -15.04 0.56 -3.06
C THR A 42 -14.68 1.92 -3.70
N LEU A 43 -13.52 2.02 -4.36
CA LEU A 43 -13.05 3.27 -4.94
C LEU A 43 -13.46 3.44 -6.41
N LEU A 44 -13.97 4.64 -6.74
CA LEU A 44 -14.24 5.05 -8.11
C LEU A 44 -12.97 4.96 -8.95
N GLY A 45 -13.00 4.15 -10.02
CA GLY A 45 -11.89 3.98 -10.95
C GLY A 45 -11.13 2.66 -10.84
N GLN A 46 -11.34 1.86 -9.78
CA GLN A 46 -10.73 0.52 -9.68
C GLN A 46 -11.24 -0.47 -10.73
N THR A 47 -12.42 -0.23 -11.30
CA THR A 47 -13.00 -1.03 -12.38
C THR A 47 -12.47 -0.63 -13.77
N THR A 48 -11.54 0.33 -13.86
CA THR A 48 -10.97 0.76 -15.15
C THR A 48 -10.23 -0.40 -15.81
N GLY A 49 -10.68 -0.81 -16.98
CA GLY A 49 -10.14 -1.98 -17.70
C GLY A 49 -10.81 -3.31 -17.33
N CYS A 50 -11.66 -3.33 -16.30
CA CYS A 50 -12.47 -4.49 -15.96
C CYS A 50 -13.79 -4.50 -16.77
N THR A 51 -14.30 -5.69 -17.05
CA THR A 51 -15.58 -5.92 -17.73
C THR A 51 -16.59 -6.47 -16.74
N ALA A 52 -17.82 -5.96 -16.74
CA ALA A 52 -18.89 -6.50 -15.90
C ALA A 52 -19.13 -7.98 -16.26
N SER A 53 -19.24 -8.85 -15.26
CA SER A 53 -19.40 -10.30 -15.47
C SER A 53 -20.85 -10.72 -15.72
N GLY A 54 -21.82 -9.80 -15.58
CA GLY A 54 -23.25 -10.06 -15.76
C GLY A 54 -24.04 -10.09 -14.45
N LEU A 55 -23.36 -10.21 -13.30
CA LEU A 55 -23.93 -9.91 -11.99
C LEU A 55 -23.65 -8.45 -11.61
N ALA A 56 -24.61 -7.81 -10.94
CA ALA A 56 -24.41 -6.47 -10.41
C ALA A 56 -23.23 -6.47 -9.41
N GLY A 57 -22.32 -5.50 -9.55
CA GLY A 57 -21.18 -5.36 -8.65
C GLY A 57 -20.06 -6.40 -8.82
N ALA A 58 -20.12 -7.26 -9.84
CA ALA A 58 -19.07 -8.23 -10.14
C ALA A 58 -18.40 -7.91 -11.48
N PHE A 59 -17.07 -7.96 -11.48
CA PHE A 59 -16.24 -7.60 -12.63
C PHE A 59 -15.13 -8.62 -12.85
N THR A 60 -14.75 -8.82 -14.11
CA THR A 60 -13.54 -9.53 -14.52
C THR A 60 -12.51 -8.51 -14.99
N CYS A 61 -11.35 -8.49 -14.38
CA CYS A 61 -10.24 -7.60 -14.67
C CYS A 61 -9.11 -8.35 -15.40
N PRO A 62 -8.30 -7.66 -16.22
CA PRO A 62 -7.12 -8.26 -16.83
C PRO A 62 -6.09 -8.67 -15.77
N ASN A 63 -5.10 -9.45 -16.18
CA ASN A 63 -3.96 -9.81 -15.36
C ASN A 63 -2.67 -9.50 -16.16
N PRO A 64 -1.75 -8.67 -15.66
CA PRO A 64 -1.83 -7.88 -14.41
C PRO A 64 -2.91 -6.78 -14.45
N GLN A 65 -3.36 -6.33 -13.27
CA GLN A 65 -4.20 -5.13 -13.10
C GLN A 65 -3.62 -4.20 -12.03
N ASN A 66 -3.64 -2.90 -12.29
CA ASN A 66 -3.20 -1.89 -11.33
C ASN A 66 -4.40 -1.34 -10.54
N PHE A 67 -4.22 -1.20 -9.23
CA PHE A 67 -5.19 -0.61 -8.31
C PHE A 67 -4.54 0.51 -7.51
N GLY A 68 -5.29 1.57 -7.24
CA GLY A 68 -4.83 2.71 -6.45
C GLY A 68 -5.07 4.04 -7.14
N THR A 69 -4.33 5.06 -6.71
CA THR A 69 -4.37 6.43 -7.26
C THR A 69 -2.99 6.80 -7.81
N PRO A 70 -2.89 7.86 -8.63
CA PRO A 70 -1.59 8.31 -9.12
C PRO A 70 -0.64 8.65 -7.96
N GLY A 71 0.42 7.87 -7.80
CA GLY A 71 1.39 8.01 -6.71
C GLY A 71 1.41 6.83 -5.74
N ASP A 72 0.26 6.19 -5.52
CA ASP A 72 0.10 5.03 -4.62
C ASP A 72 -0.63 3.92 -5.37
N THR A 73 0.14 3.06 -6.04
CA THR A 73 -0.40 2.02 -6.92
C THR A 73 0.20 0.67 -6.57
N VAL A 74 -0.67 -0.33 -6.46
CA VAL A 74 -0.29 -1.74 -6.39
C VAL A 74 -0.67 -2.44 -7.68
N GLN A 75 0.12 -3.43 -8.06
CA GLN A 75 -0.21 -4.33 -9.16
C GLN A 75 -0.65 -5.66 -8.58
N ALA A 76 -1.81 -6.13 -9.02
CA ALA A 76 -2.31 -7.44 -8.66
C ALA A 76 -2.24 -8.42 -9.83
N ASN A 77 -2.06 -9.70 -9.50
CA ASN A 77 -2.08 -10.81 -10.45
C ASN A 77 -2.85 -11.99 -9.88
N GLY A 78 -3.67 -12.65 -10.69
CA GLY A 78 -4.21 -13.98 -10.39
C GLY A 78 -3.15 -15.05 -10.63
N PHE A 79 -3.14 -16.12 -9.84
CA PHE A 79 -2.20 -17.23 -10.03
C PHE A 79 -2.74 -18.57 -9.55
N SER A 80 -2.41 -19.63 -10.29
CA SER A 80 -2.57 -21.01 -9.84
C SER A 80 -1.20 -21.66 -9.68
N GLY A 81 -0.95 -22.26 -8.51
CA GLY A 81 0.34 -22.86 -8.17
C GLY A 81 1.28 -21.89 -7.45
N ALA A 82 2.48 -21.66 -7.97
CA ALA A 82 3.49 -20.86 -7.27
C ALA A 82 3.14 -19.36 -7.29
N PRO A 83 3.21 -18.64 -6.15
CA PRO A 83 2.89 -17.22 -6.11
C PRO A 83 3.80 -16.36 -6.99
N GLY A 84 3.22 -15.34 -7.62
CA GLY A 84 3.92 -14.30 -8.38
C GLY A 84 3.93 -14.48 -9.90
N VAL A 85 3.37 -15.58 -10.42
CA VAL A 85 3.24 -15.80 -11.87
C VAL A 85 1.93 -16.54 -12.16
N GLY A 86 1.00 -15.88 -12.84
CA GLY A 86 -0.21 -16.52 -13.34
C GLY A 86 -0.77 -15.80 -14.56
N SER A 87 -1.54 -16.52 -15.37
CA SER A 87 -2.18 -16.01 -16.59
C SER A 87 -3.68 -15.81 -16.45
N THR A 88 -4.21 -16.04 -15.25
CA THR A 88 -5.64 -16.09 -14.96
C THR A 88 -6.17 -14.70 -14.68
N ALA A 89 -7.39 -14.42 -15.14
CA ALA A 89 -7.98 -13.11 -14.96
C ALA A 89 -8.26 -12.84 -13.48
N LEU A 90 -8.37 -11.57 -13.09
CA LEU A 90 -8.78 -11.19 -11.75
C LEU A 90 -10.30 -11.03 -11.69
N THR A 91 -10.90 -11.27 -10.54
CA THR A 91 -12.29 -10.89 -10.24
C THR A 91 -12.29 -9.74 -9.25
N LEU A 92 -13.24 -8.82 -9.40
CA LEU A 92 -13.43 -7.72 -8.47
C LEU A 92 -14.91 -7.63 -8.10
N LYS A 93 -15.19 -7.75 -6.81
CA LYS A 93 -16.53 -7.61 -6.23
C LYS A 93 -16.63 -6.32 -5.45
N THR A 94 -17.69 -5.54 -5.70
CA THR A 94 -17.85 -4.18 -5.15
C THR A 94 -18.89 -4.08 -4.04
N GLN A 95 -18.64 -3.20 -3.08
CA GLN A 95 -19.66 -2.77 -2.12
C GLN A 95 -20.65 -1.77 -2.75
N PRO A 96 -21.89 -1.68 -2.22
CA PRO A 96 -22.47 -2.49 -1.14
C PRO A 96 -23.13 -3.77 -1.65
N THR A 97 -22.97 -4.11 -2.94
CA THR A 97 -23.65 -5.27 -3.54
C THR A 97 -23.22 -6.57 -2.87
N PHE A 98 -21.95 -6.65 -2.50
CA PHE A 98 -21.41 -7.66 -1.60
C PHE A 98 -21.10 -7.01 -0.24
N THR A 99 -21.31 -7.76 0.84
CA THR A 99 -20.85 -7.38 2.18
C THR A 99 -19.34 -7.53 2.27
N ALA A 100 -18.68 -6.85 3.21
CA ALA A 100 -17.22 -6.87 3.38
C ALA A 100 -16.59 -8.28 3.51
N GLY A 101 -17.36 -9.26 3.98
CA GLY A 101 -16.91 -10.65 4.03
C GLY A 101 -17.05 -11.42 2.72
N GLU A 102 -17.51 -10.82 1.62
CA GLU A 102 -17.74 -11.48 0.33
C GLU A 102 -17.34 -10.56 -0.84
N ASP A 103 -16.66 -9.44 -0.56
CA ASP A 103 -16.22 -8.45 -1.54
C ASP A 103 -14.69 -8.49 -1.72
N GLY A 104 -14.18 -7.62 -2.58
CA GLY A 104 -12.75 -7.47 -2.79
C GLY A 104 -12.24 -8.17 -4.06
N LEU A 105 -10.95 -8.46 -4.06
CA LEU A 105 -10.19 -8.93 -5.22
C LEU A 105 -9.98 -10.45 -5.16
N GLY A 106 -10.22 -11.11 -6.29
CA GLY A 106 -10.01 -12.53 -6.48
C GLY A 106 -9.41 -12.93 -7.82
N GLU A 107 -9.33 -14.23 -8.09
CA GLU A 107 -8.92 -14.81 -9.36
C GLU A 107 -10.08 -15.56 -10.02
N ASN A 108 -10.18 -15.42 -11.35
CA ASN A 108 -11.00 -16.25 -12.22
C ASN A 108 -10.10 -17.24 -12.99
N ALA A 109 -10.12 -18.52 -12.59
CA ALA A 109 -9.32 -19.54 -13.27
C ALA A 109 -9.96 -20.10 -14.54
N THR A 110 -11.26 -19.89 -14.76
CA THR A 110 -11.99 -20.40 -15.92
C THR A 110 -12.35 -19.28 -16.89
N ALA A 111 -11.42 -19.05 -17.82
CA ALA A 111 -11.61 -18.42 -19.12
C ALA A 111 -12.04 -16.93 -19.13
N GLY A 112 -11.68 -16.26 -20.23
CA GLY A 112 -11.95 -14.85 -20.45
C GLY A 112 -13.42 -14.47 -20.29
N PRO A 113 -13.71 -13.16 -20.24
CA PRO A 113 -15.04 -12.64 -19.90
C PRO A 113 -16.16 -13.28 -20.74
N PRO A 114 -17.32 -13.64 -20.14
CA PRO A 114 -17.70 -13.49 -18.73
C PRO A 114 -17.36 -14.70 -17.84
N CYS A 115 -17.28 -14.49 -16.52
CA CYS A 115 -17.23 -15.58 -15.54
C CYS A 115 -18.48 -16.46 -15.66
N SER A 116 -18.32 -17.79 -15.59
CA SER A 116 -19.44 -18.73 -15.61
C SER A 116 -20.13 -18.88 -14.25
N ASP A 117 -19.49 -18.46 -13.17
CA ASP A 117 -20.04 -18.46 -11.82
C ASP A 117 -20.78 -17.13 -11.55
N PRO A 118 -22.06 -17.16 -11.12
CA PRO A 118 -22.81 -15.97 -10.76
C PRO A 118 -22.09 -15.10 -9.73
N GLU A 119 -21.43 -15.70 -8.74
CA GLU A 119 -20.80 -14.95 -7.65
C GLU A 119 -19.38 -14.49 -8.00
N CYS A 120 -18.74 -15.04 -9.04
CA CYS A 120 -17.39 -14.65 -9.47
C CYS A 120 -16.32 -14.76 -8.34
N GLU A 121 -16.45 -15.74 -7.47
CA GLU A 121 -15.59 -16.00 -6.32
C GLU A 121 -14.25 -16.69 -6.67
N ILE A 122 -13.28 -16.57 -5.76
CA ILE A 122 -12.04 -17.37 -5.75
C ILE A 122 -12.41 -18.81 -5.39
N GLY A 123 -12.70 -19.67 -6.36
CA GLY A 123 -12.75 -21.12 -6.10
C GLY A 123 -11.36 -21.68 -5.76
N THR A 124 -11.25 -22.70 -4.90
CA THR A 124 -9.96 -23.43 -4.81
C THR A 124 -9.53 -24.02 -6.17
N PRO A 125 -8.22 -24.03 -6.54
CA PRO A 125 -7.05 -23.44 -5.87
C PRO A 125 -6.67 -22.11 -6.53
N HIS A 126 -7.49 -21.07 -6.34
CA HIS A 126 -7.25 -19.75 -6.93
C HIS A 126 -6.62 -18.82 -5.89
N SER A 127 -5.87 -17.83 -6.35
CA SER A 127 -4.97 -17.05 -5.52
C SER A 127 -4.67 -15.69 -6.15
N VAL A 128 -4.41 -14.71 -5.30
CA VAL A 128 -4.08 -13.34 -5.73
C VAL A 128 -2.74 -12.93 -5.14
N THR A 129 -1.89 -12.37 -5.98
CA THR A 129 -0.71 -11.62 -5.52
C THR A 129 -0.96 -10.13 -5.65
N VAL A 130 -0.39 -9.36 -4.73
CA VAL A 130 -0.32 -7.90 -4.83
C VAL A 130 1.11 -7.48 -4.54
N VAL A 131 1.68 -6.66 -5.44
CA VAL A 131 3.01 -6.09 -5.31
C VAL A 131 2.93 -4.56 -5.35
N SER A 132 3.71 -3.91 -4.50
CA SER A 132 3.91 -2.47 -4.61
C SER A 132 4.68 -2.15 -5.89
N THR A 133 4.24 -1.12 -6.63
CA THR A 133 4.89 -0.70 -7.88
C THR A 133 5.72 0.58 -7.73
N GLY A 134 5.63 1.24 -6.58
CA GLY A 134 6.36 2.46 -6.25
C GLY A 134 7.38 2.26 -5.14
N PRO A 135 7.91 3.34 -4.54
CA PRO A 135 8.82 3.28 -3.40
C PRO A 135 8.13 2.83 -2.10
N GLU A 136 6.80 2.69 -2.11
CA GLU A 136 6.02 2.27 -0.95
C GLU A 136 6.20 0.77 -0.67
N THR A 137 6.01 0.39 0.59
CA THR A 137 5.94 -1.00 1.01
C THR A 137 4.57 -1.29 1.61
N ILE A 138 4.09 -2.53 1.44
CA ILE A 138 2.85 -3.01 2.04
C ILE A 138 3.04 -3.11 3.55
N THR A 139 2.19 -2.40 4.31
CA THR A 139 2.24 -2.33 5.77
C THR A 139 1.21 -3.23 6.43
N ASP A 140 0.06 -3.44 5.78
CA ASP A 140 -0.99 -4.32 6.27
C ASP A 140 -1.90 -4.75 5.12
N THR A 141 -2.70 -5.78 5.39
CA THR A 141 -3.74 -6.26 4.48
C THR A 141 -4.90 -6.88 5.26
N ILE A 142 -6.09 -6.84 4.67
CA ILE A 142 -7.27 -7.57 5.13
C ILE A 142 -7.63 -8.63 4.09
N ILE A 143 -7.72 -9.87 4.56
CA ILE A 143 -8.21 -11.02 3.81
C ILE A 143 -9.64 -11.28 4.29
N GLY A 144 -10.59 -11.39 3.38
CA GLY A 144 -12.01 -11.61 3.67
C GLY A 144 -12.50 -12.93 3.09
N SER A 145 -13.79 -13.17 3.27
CA SER A 145 -14.48 -14.39 2.82
C SER A 145 -13.90 -15.65 3.45
N ILE A 146 -13.42 -15.58 4.70
CA ILE A 146 -12.86 -16.74 5.40
C ILE A 146 -13.88 -17.27 6.41
N GLN A 147 -14.72 -18.19 5.98
CA GLN A 147 -15.79 -18.78 6.79
C GLN A 147 -15.27 -19.83 7.77
N ALA A 148 -16.14 -20.25 8.69
CA ALA A 148 -15.79 -21.27 9.68
C ALA A 148 -15.43 -22.62 9.04
N GLY A 149 -14.17 -23.04 9.22
CA GLY A 149 -13.64 -24.28 8.64
C GLY A 149 -12.87 -24.08 7.34
N GLU A 150 -12.84 -22.85 6.82
CA GLU A 150 -12.05 -22.47 5.64
C GLU A 150 -10.60 -22.15 6.00
N THR A 151 -9.73 -22.26 5.00
CA THR A 151 -8.29 -22.20 5.20
C THR A 151 -7.57 -21.67 3.98
N PHE A 152 -6.51 -20.91 4.22
CA PHE A 152 -5.73 -20.24 3.19
C PHE A 152 -4.23 -20.26 3.51
N ASN A 153 -3.40 -20.11 2.49
CA ASN A 153 -1.97 -19.86 2.63
C ASN A 153 -1.69 -18.37 2.41
N PHE A 154 -0.76 -17.83 3.19
CA PHE A 154 -0.30 -16.46 3.04
C PHE A 154 1.19 -16.43 2.73
N PHE A 155 1.60 -15.62 1.77
CA PHE A 155 2.99 -15.46 1.38
C PHE A 155 3.38 -13.99 1.36
N VAL A 156 4.66 -13.74 1.61
CA VAL A 156 5.23 -12.41 1.56
C VAL A 156 6.45 -12.38 0.65
N GLN A 157 6.61 -11.27 -0.06
CA GLN A 157 7.79 -10.94 -0.85
C GLN A 157 8.52 -9.81 -0.13
N THR A 158 9.76 -10.04 0.28
CA THR A 158 10.56 -9.06 1.03
C THR A 158 11.25 -8.04 0.12
N THR A 159 11.62 -8.47 -1.09
CA THR A 159 12.35 -7.64 -2.06
C THR A 159 11.57 -7.59 -3.36
N PRO A 160 11.38 -6.41 -3.98
CA PRO A 160 10.69 -6.31 -5.27
C PRO A 160 11.29 -7.27 -6.31
N GLY A 161 10.44 -8.08 -6.95
CA GLY A 161 10.85 -9.10 -7.92
C GLY A 161 11.49 -10.37 -7.32
N GLY A 162 11.59 -10.48 -6.00
CA GLY A 162 12.06 -11.67 -5.29
C GLY A 162 11.02 -12.80 -5.22
N ALA A 163 11.39 -13.93 -4.61
CA ALA A 163 10.45 -15.02 -4.37
C ALA A 163 9.47 -14.71 -3.24
N PHE A 164 8.24 -15.21 -3.36
CA PHE A 164 7.29 -15.24 -2.26
C PHE A 164 7.63 -16.39 -1.31
N THR A 165 7.64 -16.10 -0.01
CA THR A 165 7.84 -17.09 1.06
C THR A 165 6.58 -17.21 1.87
N GLN A 166 6.12 -18.44 2.12
CA GLN A 166 4.95 -18.68 2.96
C GLN A 166 5.24 -18.21 4.38
N LEU A 167 4.28 -17.49 4.96
CA LEU A 167 4.35 -17.03 6.34
C LEU A 167 3.59 -18.02 7.24
N GLY A 168 4.33 -18.78 8.03
CA GLY A 168 3.73 -19.80 8.91
C GLY A 168 3.26 -21.03 8.15
N SER A 169 2.22 -21.69 8.66
CA SER A 169 1.51 -22.79 8.02
C SER A 169 0.23 -22.28 7.35
N THR A 170 -0.56 -23.19 6.78
CA THR A 170 -1.94 -22.92 6.41
C THR A 170 -2.70 -22.31 7.60
N LEU A 171 -3.41 -21.22 7.32
CA LEU A 171 -4.15 -20.39 8.25
C LEU A 171 -5.64 -20.73 8.13
N SER A 172 -6.40 -20.47 9.20
CA SER A 172 -7.86 -20.59 9.19
C SER A 172 -8.48 -19.25 9.60
N ASN A 173 -9.81 -19.20 9.60
CA ASN A 173 -10.60 -18.06 10.10
C ASN A 173 -10.33 -17.68 11.57
N ALA A 174 -9.51 -18.45 12.31
CA ALA A 174 -9.05 -18.06 13.65
C ALA A 174 -7.96 -16.98 13.64
N CYS A 175 -7.29 -16.77 12.50
CA CYS A 175 -6.30 -15.71 12.27
C CYS A 175 -5.20 -15.57 13.35
N ASN A 176 -4.81 -16.65 14.04
CA ASN A 176 -3.96 -16.55 15.24
C ASN A 176 -2.74 -17.49 15.24
N THR A 177 -2.47 -18.17 14.13
CA THR A 177 -1.42 -19.18 14.05
C THR A 177 -0.12 -18.70 13.38
N ALA A 178 -0.08 -17.46 12.85
CA ALA A 178 1.11 -16.88 12.23
C ALA A 178 1.45 -15.46 12.74
N PRO A 179 2.73 -15.05 12.66
CA PRO A 179 3.15 -13.71 13.09
C PRO A 179 2.46 -12.60 12.29
N GLY A 180 2.01 -11.56 13.00
CA GLY A 180 1.37 -10.38 12.41
C GLY A 180 -0.11 -10.57 12.09
N PHE A 181 -0.67 -11.78 12.25
CA PHE A 181 -2.10 -12.03 12.05
C PHE A 181 -2.92 -11.77 13.32
N SER A 182 -4.13 -11.24 13.10
CA SER A 182 -5.20 -11.15 14.08
C SER A 182 -6.55 -11.29 13.39
N VAL A 183 -7.60 -11.54 14.17
CA VAL A 183 -8.99 -11.45 13.68
C VAL A 183 -9.23 -10.06 13.11
N GLY A 184 -9.88 -10.00 11.94
CA GLY A 184 -10.18 -8.77 11.22
C GLY A 184 -11.32 -7.96 11.85
N PRO A 185 -11.66 -6.81 11.23
CA PRO A 185 -12.75 -5.97 11.70
C PRO A 185 -14.13 -6.63 11.54
N ASN A 186 -14.29 -7.54 10.57
CA ASN A 186 -15.48 -8.40 10.43
C ASN A 186 -15.20 -9.85 10.84
N LEU A 187 -16.27 -10.63 11.07
CA LEU A 187 -16.19 -12.01 11.60
C LEU A 187 -15.47 -13.00 10.67
N ASP A 188 -15.53 -12.76 9.37
CA ASP A 188 -14.99 -13.64 8.33
C ASP A 188 -13.74 -13.03 7.67
N GLU A 189 -13.03 -12.18 8.43
CA GLU A 189 -11.82 -11.50 7.97
C GLU A 189 -10.62 -11.81 8.87
N CYS A 190 -9.44 -11.84 8.25
CA CYS A 190 -8.16 -11.82 8.92
C CYS A 190 -7.39 -10.55 8.55
N THR A 191 -6.83 -9.86 9.55
CA THR A 191 -5.88 -8.78 9.32
C THR A 191 -4.47 -9.30 9.47
N TRP A 192 -3.59 -8.92 8.55
CA TRP A 192 -2.16 -9.10 8.69
C TRP A 192 -1.44 -7.75 8.72
N VAL A 193 -0.52 -7.59 9.67
CA VAL A 193 0.34 -6.41 9.79
C VAL A 193 1.79 -6.80 9.56
N ALA A 194 2.45 -6.12 8.62
CA ALA A 194 3.85 -6.30 8.34
C ALA A 194 4.72 -5.85 9.52
N PRO A 195 5.85 -6.53 9.79
CA PRO A 195 6.86 -5.98 10.70
C PRO A 195 7.54 -4.75 10.08
N PRO A 196 8.34 -3.99 10.87
CA PRO A 196 9.01 -2.79 10.39
C PRO A 196 9.77 -3.00 9.07
N GLY A 197 9.67 -2.03 8.16
CA GLY A 197 10.20 -2.11 6.79
C GLY A 197 9.23 -2.68 5.75
N GLY A 198 8.01 -3.07 6.16
CA GLY A 198 6.93 -3.48 5.24
C GLY A 198 7.28 -4.68 4.35
N ARG A 199 6.50 -4.90 3.29
CA ARG A 199 6.78 -5.92 2.27
C ARG A 199 6.66 -5.35 0.86
N ALA A 200 7.46 -5.90 -0.05
CA ALA A 200 7.36 -5.56 -1.47
C ALA A 200 6.09 -6.15 -2.10
N GLY A 201 5.62 -7.28 -1.58
CA GLY A 201 4.40 -7.93 -2.04
C GLY A 201 3.82 -8.93 -1.04
N ILE A 202 2.57 -9.27 -1.25
CA ILE A 202 1.83 -10.32 -0.54
C ILE A 202 1.17 -11.27 -1.55
N ALA A 203 0.85 -12.47 -1.10
CA ALA A 203 -0.01 -13.38 -1.84
C ALA A 203 -0.94 -14.13 -0.89
N VAL A 204 -2.18 -14.33 -1.33
CA VAL A 204 -3.19 -15.15 -0.64
C VAL A 204 -3.57 -16.27 -1.58
N GLU A 205 -3.52 -17.51 -1.09
CA GLU A 205 -3.96 -18.70 -1.81
C GLU A 205 -5.07 -19.40 -1.05
N ALA A 206 -6.20 -19.60 -1.73
CA ALA A 206 -7.30 -20.41 -1.23
C ALA A 206 -6.88 -21.87 -1.10
N VAL A 207 -7.05 -22.46 0.10
CA VAL A 207 -6.81 -23.90 0.31
C VAL A 207 -8.13 -24.64 0.45
N THR A 208 -9.07 -24.10 1.23
CA THR A 208 -10.44 -24.61 1.33
C THR A 208 -11.39 -23.44 1.47
N GLY A 209 -12.40 -23.37 0.61
CA GLY A 209 -13.35 -22.26 0.61
C GLY A 209 -13.07 -21.26 -0.49
N ASN A 210 -13.64 -20.06 -0.35
CA ASN A 210 -13.45 -18.96 -1.27
C ASN A 210 -13.00 -17.70 -0.53
N GLU A 211 -11.72 -17.37 -0.58
CA GLU A 211 -11.20 -16.18 0.09
C GLU A 211 -11.18 -14.96 -0.84
N THR A 212 -11.05 -13.76 -0.30
CA THR A 212 -10.82 -12.55 -1.09
C THR A 212 -9.76 -11.67 -0.45
N LEU A 213 -9.08 -10.88 -1.27
CA LEU A 213 -8.25 -9.80 -0.78
C LEU A 213 -9.08 -8.51 -0.70
N VAL A 214 -9.42 -8.08 0.51
CA VAL A 214 -10.33 -6.94 0.75
C VAL A 214 -9.57 -5.62 0.74
N GLU A 215 -8.41 -5.58 1.38
CA GLU A 215 -7.67 -4.33 1.57
C GLU A 215 -6.16 -4.55 1.56
N VAL A 216 -5.43 -3.58 1.01
CA VAL A 216 -3.97 -3.46 1.18
C VAL A 216 -3.63 -2.01 1.52
N SER A 217 -2.86 -1.82 2.59
CA SER A 217 -2.26 -0.52 2.90
C SER A 217 -0.78 -0.49 2.56
N THR A 218 -0.32 0.68 2.12
CA THR A 218 1.04 0.96 1.70
C THR A 218 1.57 2.21 2.37
N SER A 219 2.88 2.26 2.57
CA SER A 219 3.56 3.42 3.15
C SER A 219 4.92 3.65 2.48
N ALA A 220 5.20 4.91 2.12
CA ALA A 220 6.51 5.31 1.67
C ALA A 220 7.45 5.54 2.87
N GLU A 221 8.65 4.94 2.85
CA GLU A 221 9.71 5.31 3.78
C GLU A 221 10.15 6.75 3.52
N VAL A 222 9.91 7.64 4.49
CA VAL A 222 10.40 9.02 4.41
C VAL A 222 11.87 9.05 4.85
N PRO A 223 12.76 9.70 4.09
CA PRO A 223 14.12 9.95 4.54
C PRO A 223 14.07 10.67 5.89
N GLU A 224 14.74 10.10 6.91
CA GLU A 224 14.58 10.54 8.29
C GLU A 224 14.66 12.08 8.42
N PRO A 225 13.76 12.70 9.21
CA PRO A 225 13.70 14.15 9.37
C PRO A 225 15.03 14.76 9.86
N ALA A 226 15.88 13.96 10.51
CA ALA A 226 17.23 14.34 10.87
C ALA A 226 18.11 14.71 9.66
N SER A 227 17.99 13.99 8.54
CA SER A 227 18.77 14.24 7.32
C SER A 227 18.34 15.55 6.64
N LEU A 228 17.04 15.83 6.59
CA LEU A 228 16.50 17.10 6.07
C LEU A 228 16.85 18.27 6.98
N ALA A 229 16.82 18.08 8.30
CA ALA A 229 17.27 19.08 9.26
C ALA A 229 18.79 19.34 9.11
N LEU A 230 19.60 18.31 8.88
CA LEU A 230 21.05 18.47 8.64
C LEU A 230 21.32 19.22 7.34
N LEU A 231 20.59 18.91 6.27
CA LEU A 231 20.71 19.59 4.98
C LEU A 231 20.29 21.06 5.09
N GLY A 232 19.17 21.31 5.78
CA GLY A 232 18.65 22.66 6.04
C GLY A 232 19.62 23.50 6.88
N THR A 233 20.16 22.94 7.96
CA THR A 233 21.16 23.62 8.80
C THR A 233 22.47 23.85 8.05
N GLY A 234 22.90 22.90 7.21
CA GLY A 234 24.07 23.04 6.34
C GLY A 234 23.94 24.20 5.34
N LEU A 235 22.79 24.33 4.68
CA LEU A 235 22.52 25.42 3.74
C LEU A 235 22.48 26.80 4.42
N VAL A 236 21.86 26.88 5.61
CA VAL A 236 21.87 28.12 6.41
C VAL A 236 23.29 28.49 6.84
N GLY A 237 24.07 27.51 7.32
CA GLY A 237 25.47 27.70 7.69
C GLY A 237 26.34 28.19 6.52
N LEU A 238 26.17 27.59 5.33
CA LEU A 238 26.90 27.96 4.12
C LEU A 238 26.55 29.38 3.65
N GLY A 239 25.25 29.73 3.68
CA GLY A 239 24.77 31.08 3.34
C GLY A 239 25.34 32.16 4.27
N LEU A 240 25.44 31.88 5.57
CA LEU A 240 26.06 32.79 6.54
C LEU A 240 27.56 32.96 6.30
N LEU A 241 28.28 31.88 5.96
CA LEU A 241 29.71 31.92 5.62
C LEU A 241 29.99 32.75 4.37
N TRP A 242 29.20 32.56 3.31
CA TRP A 242 29.31 33.36 2.07
C TRP A 242 29.02 34.84 2.31
N ARG A 243 28.05 35.16 3.16
CA ARG A 243 27.73 36.55 3.53
C ARG A 243 28.86 37.22 4.31
N ARG A 244 29.58 36.48 5.17
CA ARG A 244 30.76 37.01 5.88
C ARG A 244 31.92 37.27 4.93
N ARG A 245 32.15 36.39 3.96
CA ARG A 245 33.21 36.57 2.94
C ARG A 245 32.99 37.75 2.00
N ARG A 246 31.75 38.15 1.71
CA ARG A 246 31.47 39.35 0.90
C ARG A 246 31.58 40.68 1.66
N LYS A 247 31.68 40.63 2.99
CA LYS A 247 31.79 41.83 3.86
C LYS A 247 33.21 42.03 4.44
N ALA A 248 34.12 41.09 4.20
CA ALA A 248 35.55 41.24 4.42
C ALA A 248 36.20 41.64 3.09
#